data_AF-A0A5P0ZGL1-F1
#
_entry.id   AF-A0A5P0ZGL1-F1
#
_cell.length_a   1.000
_cell.length_b   1.000
_cell.length_c   1.000
_cell.angle_alpha   90.00
_cell.angle_beta   90.00
_cell.angle_gamma   90.00
#
_symmetry.space_group_name_H-M   'P 1'
#
loop_
_entity.id
_entity.type
_entity.pdbx_description
1 polymer ?
#
loop_
_entity_poly.entity_id
_entity_poly.type
_entity_poly.pdbx_seq_one_letter_code
_entity_poly.pdbx_strand_id
1 'polypeptide(L)' 'MHYAEMFEKYLTKCYETHNKDMFAAIIWMHKNQVRLPDGVIQANRHLSVEEKNGIIRDILYPF' A
#
# COMPACT_ATOMS: atom_id res chain seq x y z
N MET A 1 -7.83 -13.63 -6.61
CA MET A 1 -7.68 -12.52 -5.63
C MET A 1 -6.75 -11.49 -6.26
N HIS A 2 -7.19 -10.25 -6.48
CA HIS A 2 -6.35 -9.22 -7.09
C HIS A 2 -5.51 -8.53 -6.01
N TYR A 3 -4.35 -9.11 -5.69
CA TYR A 3 -3.47 -8.60 -4.63
C TYR A 3 -3.01 -7.16 -4.88
N ALA A 4 -2.70 -6.81 -6.13
CA ALA A 4 -2.32 -5.45 -6.51
C ALA A 4 -3.41 -4.43 -6.17
N GLU A 5 -4.65 -4.65 -6.62
CA GLU A 5 -5.77 -3.75 -6.35
C GLU A 5 -6.07 -3.58 -4.85
N MET A 6 -5.95 -4.67 -4.07
CA MET A 6 -6.15 -4.59 -2.62
C MET A 6 -5.06 -3.74 -1.95
N PHE A 7 -3.80 -3.96 -2.33
CA PHE A 7 -2.68 -3.21 -1.79
C PHE A 7 -2.78 -1.74 -2.19
N GLU A 8 -3.07 -1.45 -3.46
CA GLU A 8 -3.27 -0.11 -3.99
C GLU A 8 -4.39 0.62 -3.25
N LYS A 9 -5.61 0.07 -3.21
CA LYS A 9 -6.75 0.72 -2.53
C LYS A 9 -6.44 1.05 -1.08
N TYR A 10 -5.75 0.15 -0.38
CA TYR A 10 -5.42 0.37 1.02
C TYR A 10 -4.28 1.39 1.20
N LEU A 11 -3.24 1.31 0.38
CA LEU A 11 -2.13 2.25 0.40
C LEU A 11 -2.59 3.66 0.03
N THR A 12 -3.48 3.81 -0.96
CA THR A 12 -4.12 5.10 -1.31
C THR A 12 -4.90 5.67 -0.13
N LYS A 13 -5.66 4.84 0.60
CA LYS A 13 -6.36 5.29 1.81
C LYS A 13 -5.37 5.78 2.88
N CYS A 14 -4.28 5.03 3.11
CA CYS A 14 -3.23 5.45 4.04
C CYS A 14 -2.58 6.77 3.59
N TYR A 15 -2.28 6.90 2.30
CA TYR A 15 -1.71 8.09 1.69
C TYR A 15 -2.57 9.33 1.94
N GLU A 16 -3.87 9.26 1.65
CA GLU A 16 -4.82 10.35 1.92
C GLU A 16 -4.93 10.66 3.43
N THR A 17 -4.94 9.64 4.28
CA THR A 17 -5.02 9.81 5.75
C THR A 17 -3.78 10.50 6.33
N HIS A 18 -2.62 10.32 5.69
CA HIS A 18 -1.35 10.90 6.09
C HIS A 18 -0.98 12.16 5.29
N ASN A 19 -1.97 12.97 4.92
CA ASN A 19 -1.78 14.24 4.21
C ASN A 19 -0.95 14.09 2.92
N LYS A 20 -1.17 13.00 2.19
CA LYS A 20 -0.46 12.72 0.93
C LYS A 20 1.05 12.57 1.10
N ASP A 21 1.48 12.07 2.26
CA ASP A 21 2.86 11.64 2.51
C ASP A 21 2.96 10.11 2.39
N MET A 22 3.62 9.65 1.31
CA MET A 22 3.82 8.24 1.03
C MET A 22 4.78 7.57 2.03
N PHE A 23 5.81 8.28 2.50
CA PHE A 23 6.73 7.73 3.49
C PHE A 23 6.01 7.50 4.82
N ALA A 24 5.21 8.48 5.26
CA ALA A 24 4.39 8.34 6.46
C ALA A 24 3.39 7.17 6.34
N ALA A 25 2.72 7.03 5.20
CA ALA A 25 1.80 5.93 4.93
C ALA A 25 2.48 4.55 5.00
N ILE A 26 3.65 4.39 4.36
CA ILE A 26 4.42 3.13 4.38
C ILE A 26 4.90 2.81 5.80
N ILE A 27 5.46 3.80 6.51
CA ILE A 27 5.92 3.62 7.90
C ILE A 27 4.75 3.21 8.79
N TRP A 28 3.58 3.83 8.62
CA TRP A 28 2.39 3.49 9.38
C TRP A 28 1.92 2.06 9.09
N MET A 29 1.85 1.66 7.81
CA MET A 29 1.47 0.30 7.42
C MET A 29 2.44 -0.74 7.99
N HIS A 30 3.74 -0.46 7.96
CA HIS A 30 4.76 -1.35 8.52
C HIS A 30 4.63 -1.48 10.05
N LYS A 31 4.48 -0.37 10.77
CA LYS A 31 4.29 -0.38 12.24
C LYS A 31 2.99 -1.06 12.68
N ASN A 32 1.95 -1.00 11.85
CA ASN A 32 0.63 -1.56 12.15
C ASN A 32 0.36 -2.88 11.41
N GLN A 33 1.39 -3.59 10.93
CA GLN A 33 1.25 -4.77 10.07
C GLN A 33 0.31 -5.85 10.63
N VAL A 34 0.29 -6.04 11.95
CA VAL A 34 -0.58 -7.01 12.66
C VAL A 34 -2.05 -6.58 12.76
N ARG A 35 -2.35 -5.31 12.48
CA ARG A 35 -3.71 -4.73 12.49
C ARG A 35 -4.27 -4.50 11.08
N LEU A 36 -3.48 -4.79 10.04
CA LEU A 36 -3.92 -4.67 8.67
C LEU A 36 -4.94 -5.77 8.36
N PRO A 37 -5.90 -5.52 7.45
CA PRO A 37 -6.78 -6.58 6.95
C PRO A 37 -5.96 -7.74 6.36
N ASP A 38 -6.39 -8.98 6.58
CA ASP A 38 -5.68 -10.18 6.10
C ASP A 38 -5.36 -10.12 4.61
N GLY A 39 -6.29 -9.62 3.79
CA GLY A 39 -6.06 -9.44 2.35
C GLY A 39 -4.90 -8.51 2.00
N VAL A 40 -4.68 -7.46 2.80
CA VAL A 40 -3.57 -6.51 2.64
C VAL A 40 -2.26 -7.12 3.14
N ILE A 41 -2.29 -7.89 4.23
CA ILE A 41 -1.13 -8.64 4.72
C ILE A 41 -0.68 -9.65 3.65
N GLN A 42 -1.62 -10.40 3.08
CA GLN A 42 -1.34 -11.37 2.02
C GLN A 42 -0.83 -10.68 0.76
N ALA A 43 -1.44 -9.57 0.34
CA ALA A 43 -0.97 -8.79 -0.80
C ALA A 43 0.47 -8.30 -0.58
N ASN A 44 0.78 -7.75 0.59
CA ASN A 44 2.14 -7.30 0.91
C ASN A 44 3.15 -8.47 0.97
N ARG A 45 2.73 -9.71 1.21
CA ARG A 45 3.63 -10.88 1.18
C ARG A 45 3.84 -11.44 -0.22
N HIS A 46 2.81 -11.39 -1.07
CA HIS A 46 2.84 -12.00 -2.41
C HIS A 46 3.37 -11.07 -3.49
N LEU A 47 3.15 -9.76 -3.37
CA LEU A 47 3.67 -8.80 -4.33
C LEU A 47 5.20 -8.72 -4.20
N SER A 48 5.87 -8.77 -5.34
CA SER A 48 7.29 -8.46 -5.48
C SER A 48 7.57 -6.99 -5.13
N VAL A 49 8.85 -6.68 -4.91
CA VAL A 49 9.28 -5.28 -4.69
C VAL A 49 8.96 -4.41 -5.91
N GLU A 50 9.10 -4.97 -7.12
CA GLU A 50 8.81 -4.26 -8.36
C GLU A 50 7.32 -3.90 -8.49
N GLU A 51 6.42 -4.85 -8.23
CA GLU A 51 4.98 -4.59 -8.27
C GLU A 51 4.56 -3.54 -7.24
N LYS A 52 5.10 -3.59 -6.02
CA LYS A 52 4.82 -2.58 -5.00
C LYS A 52 5.31 -1.20 -5.40
N ASN A 53 6.50 -1.11 -5.99
CA ASN A 53 7.05 0.16 -6.46
C ASN A 53 6.22 0.72 -7.64
N GLY A 54 5.71 -0.16 -8.51
CA GLY A 54 4.75 0.22 -9.55
C GLY A 54 3.51 0.85 -8.95
N ILE A 55 2.87 0.18 -7.98
CA ILE A 55 1.69 0.71 -7.27
C ILE A 55 2.00 2.04 -6.58
N ILE A 56 3.12 2.15 -5.87
CA ILE A 56 3.54 3.40 -5.21
C ILE A 56 3.68 4.53 -6.24
N ARG A 57 4.31 4.26 -7.38
CA ARG A 57 4.47 5.23 -8.46
C ARG A 57 3.11 5.66 -8.99
N ASP A 58 2.23 4.71 -9.29
CA ASP A 58 0.93 4.99 -9.89
C ASP A 58 0.02 5.80 -8.92
N ILE A 59 0.14 5.60 -7.61
CA ILE A 59 -0.53 6.43 -6.60
C ILE A 59 0.03 7.87 -6.56
N LEU A 60 1.35 8.02 -6.63
CA LEU A 60 2.01 9.33 -6.59
C LEU A 60 1.80 10.13 -7.89
N TYR A 61 1.63 9.43 -9.00
CA TYR A 61 1.67 9.98 -10.36
C TYR A 61 0.54 9.38 -11.22
N PRO A 62 -0.74 9.75 -10.95
CA PRO A 62 -1.91 9.15 -11.60
C PRO A 62 -2.18 9.75 -13.00
N PHE A 63 -1.22 9.67 -13.91
CA PHE A 63 -1.28 10.26 -15.26
C PHE A 63 -0.84 9.32 -16.37
#